data_AF-A0A1A9I4D0-F1
#
_entry.id   AF-A0A1A9I4D0-F1
#
_cell.length_a   1.000
_cell.length_b   1.000
_cell.length_c   1.000
_cell.angle_alpha   90.00
_cell.angle_beta   90.00
_cell.angle_gamma   90.00
#
_symmetry.space_group_name_H-M   'P 1'
#
loop_
_entity.id
_entity.type
_entity.pdbx_description
1 polymer ?
#
loop_
_entity_poly.entity_id
_entity_poly.type
_entity_poly.pdbx_seq_one_letter_code
_entity_poly.pdbx_strand_id
1 'polypeptide(L)'
;MKTIRTQLQLTQRELAALLGISASIICMYEKGQRNLPAKALKLAQLQLQLQQTPLQKTAKLHARQQAHLLKVEKVLNAHARKAAADALCISLLLSKMQERYNLLCRKLAFIQELMQEATPATRQMSLLQNMELDVQAAMDHCGPARQQVAAYKLATLKARQQAALQTQYFVKQTLRG
;
A
#
# COMPACT_ATOMS: atom_id res chain seq x y z
N MET A 1 -1.02 47.25 0.54
CA MET A 1 -0.83 46.51 -0.73
C MET A 1 0.25 45.46 -0.62
N LYS A 2 1.51 45.84 -0.34
CA LYS A 2 2.61 44.87 -0.18
C LYS A 2 2.27 43.74 0.79
N THR A 3 1.69 44.07 1.93
CA THR A 3 1.22 43.12 2.96
C THR A 3 0.19 42.11 2.44
N ILE A 4 -0.87 42.57 1.79
CA ILE A 4 -1.94 41.72 1.21
C ILE A 4 -1.36 40.85 0.10
N ARG A 5 -0.53 41.43 -0.77
CA ARG A 5 0.15 40.70 -1.84
C ARG A 5 1.01 39.56 -1.28
N THR A 6 1.78 39.82 -0.23
CA THR A 6 2.61 38.80 0.42
C THR A 6 1.78 37.76 1.17
N GLN A 7 0.68 38.15 1.81
CA GLN A 7 -0.22 37.23 2.51
C GLN A 7 -0.91 36.26 1.55
N LEU A 8 -1.26 36.72 0.36
CA LEU A 8 -1.87 35.91 -0.70
C LEU A 8 -0.83 35.24 -1.63
N GLN A 9 0.47 35.42 -1.36
CA GLN A 9 1.58 34.92 -2.19
C GLN A 9 1.47 35.30 -3.68
N LEU A 10 0.93 36.50 -3.97
CA LEU A 10 0.78 36.98 -5.34
C LEU A 10 2.02 37.73 -5.81
N THR A 11 2.31 37.63 -7.09
CA THR A 11 3.24 38.52 -7.78
C THR A 11 2.58 39.88 -8.07
N GLN A 12 3.38 40.92 -8.32
CA GLN A 12 2.85 42.24 -8.70
C GLN A 12 2.04 42.18 -10.00
N ARG A 13 2.39 41.29 -10.93
CA ARG A 13 1.66 41.07 -12.19
C ARG A 13 0.29 40.44 -11.95
N GLU A 14 0.21 39.39 -11.14
CA GLU A 14 -1.06 38.72 -10.82
C GLU A 14 -2.00 39.65 -10.06
N LEU A 15 -1.46 40.40 -9.09
CA LEU A 15 -2.25 41.40 -8.37
C LEU A 15 -2.78 42.49 -9.31
N ALA A 16 -1.96 42.95 -10.25
CA ALA A 16 -2.37 43.96 -11.23
C ALA A 16 -3.49 43.44 -12.14
N ALA A 17 -3.37 42.19 -12.61
CA ALA A 17 -4.38 41.51 -13.42
C ALA A 17 -5.72 41.38 -12.67
N LEU A 18 -5.69 40.96 -11.40
CA LEU A 18 -6.89 40.84 -10.55
C LEU A 18 -7.62 42.18 -10.36
N LEU A 19 -6.88 43.28 -10.40
CA LEU A 19 -7.39 44.63 -10.19
C LEU A 19 -7.69 45.38 -11.49
N GLY A 20 -7.39 44.77 -12.65
CA GLY A 20 -7.58 45.41 -13.95
C GLY A 20 -6.71 46.67 -14.13
N ILE A 21 -5.52 46.70 -13.53
CA ILE A 21 -4.54 47.79 -13.64
C ILE A 21 -3.18 47.25 -14.09
N SER A 22 -2.26 48.14 -14.47
CA SER A 22 -0.92 47.71 -14.90
C SER A 22 -0.01 47.41 -13.71
N ALA A 23 0.94 46.47 -13.89
CA ALA A 23 1.91 46.11 -12.87
C ALA A 23 2.78 47.31 -12.43
N SER A 24 3.05 48.24 -13.33
CA SER A 24 3.77 49.48 -13.03
C SER A 24 3.04 50.34 -11.99
N ILE A 25 1.70 50.42 -12.05
CA ILE A 25 0.90 51.15 -11.07
C ILE A 25 1.00 50.51 -9.68
N ILE A 26 0.98 49.17 -9.61
CA ILE A 26 1.20 48.43 -8.36
C ILE A 26 2.59 48.72 -7.78
N CYS A 27 3.63 48.67 -8.63
CA CYS A 27 5.01 48.92 -8.20
C CYS A 27 5.20 50.36 -7.67
N MET A 28 4.68 51.37 -8.37
CA MET A 28 4.78 52.76 -7.92
C MET A 28 3.98 53.03 -6.65
N TYR A 29 2.81 52.40 -6.50
CA TYR A 29 2.03 52.48 -5.26
C TYR A 29 2.74 51.83 -4.08
N GLU A 30 3.30 50.63 -4.25
CA GLU A 30 4.05 49.94 -3.18
C GLU A 30 5.30 50.73 -2.74
N LYS A 31 5.87 51.56 -3.63
CA LYS A 31 6.97 52.47 -3.34
C LYS A 31 6.53 53.84 -2.79
N GLY A 32 5.22 54.09 -2.66
CA GLY A 32 4.69 55.36 -2.17
C GLY A 32 4.78 56.52 -3.18
N GLN A 33 5.08 56.24 -4.45
CA GLN A 33 5.31 57.27 -5.47
C GLN A 33 4.04 57.68 -6.22
N ARG A 34 2.91 56.98 -6.01
CA ARG A 34 1.64 57.30 -6.66
C ARG A 34 0.46 56.81 -5.83
N ASN A 35 -0.63 57.58 -5.82
CA ASN A 35 -1.89 57.18 -5.21
C ASN A 35 -2.59 56.09 -6.03
N LEU A 36 -3.32 55.22 -5.33
CA LEU A 36 -4.04 54.11 -5.96
C LEU A 36 -5.23 54.65 -6.76
N PRO A 37 -5.44 54.23 -8.02
CA PRO A 37 -6.60 54.64 -8.79
C PRO A 37 -7.90 54.11 -8.17
N ALA A 38 -9.00 54.86 -8.27
CA ALA A 38 -10.31 54.49 -7.73
C ALA A 38 -10.82 53.12 -8.21
N LYS A 39 -10.42 52.67 -9.42
CA LYS A 39 -10.71 51.31 -9.93
C LYS A 39 -10.18 50.19 -9.02
N ALA A 40 -9.25 50.49 -8.12
CA ALA A 40 -8.70 49.57 -7.15
C ALA A 40 -9.55 49.42 -5.87
N LEU A 41 -10.76 50.00 -5.82
CA LEU A 41 -11.78 49.76 -4.77
C LEU A 41 -12.07 48.27 -4.52
N LYS A 42 -11.87 47.43 -5.55
CA LYS A 42 -11.93 45.96 -5.44
C LYS A 42 -10.98 45.40 -4.38
N LEU A 43 -9.87 46.07 -4.07
CA LEU A 43 -8.97 45.68 -2.97
C LEU A 43 -9.58 45.85 -1.61
N ALA A 44 -10.26 46.99 -1.36
CA ALA A 44 -10.89 47.22 -0.08
C ALA A 44 -11.98 46.16 0.15
N GLN A 45 -12.71 45.78 -0.90
CA GLN A 45 -13.64 44.65 -0.86
C GLN A 45 -12.93 43.31 -0.62
N LEU A 46 -11.83 43.00 -1.31
CA LEU A 46 -11.07 41.77 -1.12
C LEU A 46 -10.47 41.67 0.30
N GLN A 47 -9.96 42.78 0.82
CA GLN A 47 -9.37 42.87 2.15
C GLN A 47 -10.44 42.74 3.24
N LEU A 48 -11.62 43.35 3.04
CA LEU A 48 -12.77 43.18 3.92
C LEU A 48 -13.29 41.73 3.88
N GLN A 49 -13.36 41.12 2.70
CA GLN A 49 -13.74 39.71 2.53
C GLN A 49 -12.74 38.77 3.21
N LEU A 50 -11.43 39.02 3.09
CA LEU A 50 -10.40 38.22 3.75
C LEU A 50 -10.50 38.31 5.28
N GLN A 51 -10.77 39.50 5.82
CA GLN A 51 -11.02 39.70 7.25
C GLN A 51 -12.34 39.06 7.72
N GLN A 52 -13.33 38.97 6.84
CA GLN A 52 -14.65 38.39 7.13
C GLN A 52 -14.73 36.89 6.83
N THR A 53 -13.74 36.28 6.16
CA THR A 53 -13.76 34.84 5.90
C THR A 53 -13.67 34.07 7.22
N PRO A 54 -14.72 33.33 7.63
CA PRO A 54 -14.63 32.58 8.87
C PRO A 54 -13.68 31.39 8.67
N LEU A 55 -12.80 31.19 9.65
CA LEU A 55 -11.97 29.99 9.89
C LEU A 55 -12.76 28.65 9.83
N GLN A 56 -14.08 28.72 9.76
CA GLN A 56 -14.99 27.58 9.67
C GLN A 56 -14.85 26.78 8.36
N LYS A 57 -14.46 27.40 7.22
CA LYS A 57 -14.30 26.66 5.95
C LYS A 57 -13.06 25.76 5.95
N THR A 58 -11.95 26.22 6.54
CA THR A 58 -10.72 25.41 6.69
C THR A 58 -10.92 24.31 7.72
N ALA A 59 -11.63 24.58 8.83
CA ALA A 59 -11.97 23.57 9.83
C ALA A 59 -12.80 22.40 9.24
N LYS A 60 -13.79 22.68 8.38
CA LYS A 60 -14.57 21.63 7.69
C LYS A 60 -13.73 20.80 6.74
N LEU A 61 -12.78 21.41 6.02
CA LEU A 61 -11.85 20.70 5.14
C LEU A 61 -10.94 19.76 5.95
N HIS A 62 -10.35 20.25 7.04
CA HIS A 62 -9.51 19.44 7.94
C HIS A 62 -10.29 18.29 8.57
N ALA A 63 -11.51 18.53 9.06
CA ALA A 63 -12.36 17.48 9.61
C ALA A 63 -12.67 16.39 8.58
N ARG A 64 -12.92 16.77 7.32
CA ARG A 64 -13.15 15.81 6.21
C ARG A 64 -11.89 15.01 5.89
N GLN A 65 -10.72 15.63 5.88
CA GLN A 65 -9.42 14.96 5.68
C GLN A 65 -9.12 13.99 6.82
N GLN A 66 -9.35 14.39 8.07
CA GLN A 66 -9.14 13.54 9.24
C GLN A 66 -10.07 12.32 9.23
N ALA A 67 -11.36 12.52 8.90
CA ALA A 67 -12.31 11.43 8.72
C ALA A 67 -11.90 10.46 7.59
N HIS A 68 -11.32 10.98 6.51
CA HIS A 68 -10.78 10.16 5.42
C HIS A 68 -9.57 9.32 5.90
N LEU A 69 -8.60 9.93 6.58
CA LEU A 69 -7.42 9.23 7.10
C LEU A 69 -7.81 8.13 8.10
N LEU A 70 -8.79 8.36 8.97
CA LEU A 70 -9.33 7.33 9.88
C LEU A 70 -9.97 6.16 9.12
N LYS A 71 -10.67 6.42 8.01
CA LYS A 71 -11.21 5.35 7.14
C LYS A 71 -10.09 4.55 6.49
N VAL A 72 -9.07 5.23 5.96
CA VAL A 72 -7.89 4.58 5.38
C VAL A 72 -7.19 3.70 6.42
N GLU A 73 -7.02 4.19 7.64
CA GLU A 73 -6.41 3.40 8.73
C GLU A 73 -7.19 2.13 9.04
N LYS A 74 -8.52 2.20 9.11
CA LYS A 74 -9.38 1.02 9.33
C LYS A 74 -9.24 0.00 8.21
N VAL A 75 -9.20 0.45 6.96
CA VAL A 75 -9.03 -0.40 5.78
C VAL A 75 -7.66 -1.08 5.79
N LEU A 76 -6.58 -0.33 6.07
CA LEU A 76 -5.22 -0.88 6.18
C LEU A 76 -5.11 -1.93 7.28
N ASN A 77 -5.69 -1.68 8.46
CA ASN A 77 -5.76 -2.66 9.54
C ASN A 77 -6.48 -3.95 9.11
N ALA A 78 -7.63 -3.81 8.43
CA ALA A 78 -8.38 -4.97 7.94
C ALA A 78 -7.56 -5.78 6.93
N HIS A 79 -6.87 -5.11 5.99
CA HIS A 79 -5.99 -5.76 5.04
C HIS A 79 -4.81 -6.47 5.72
N ALA A 80 -4.17 -5.83 6.70
CA ALA A 80 -3.06 -6.43 7.44
C ALA A 80 -3.50 -7.70 8.18
N ARG A 81 -4.66 -7.65 8.87
CA ARG A 81 -5.23 -8.81 9.59
C ARG A 81 -5.59 -9.95 8.64
N LYS A 82 -6.23 -9.63 7.51
CA LYS A 82 -6.60 -10.63 6.50
C LYS A 82 -5.35 -11.30 5.91
N ALA A 83 -4.36 -10.51 5.51
CA ALA A 83 -3.10 -11.03 4.97
C ALA A 83 -2.36 -11.91 5.99
N ALA A 84 -2.38 -11.54 7.27
CA ALA A 84 -1.79 -12.35 8.34
C ALA A 84 -2.50 -13.69 8.53
N ALA A 85 -3.84 -13.70 8.53
CA ALA A 85 -4.64 -14.92 8.64
C ALA A 85 -4.40 -15.85 7.44
N ASP A 86 -4.43 -15.30 6.23
CA ASP A 86 -4.15 -16.05 5.00
C ASP A 86 -2.71 -16.61 5.02
N ALA A 87 -1.73 -15.83 5.49
CA ALA A 87 -0.34 -16.27 5.61
C ALA A 87 -0.22 -17.46 6.56
N LEU A 88 -0.91 -17.44 7.71
CA LEU A 88 -0.93 -18.54 8.66
C LEU A 88 -1.52 -19.82 8.04
N CYS A 89 -2.64 -19.70 7.32
CA CYS A 89 -3.25 -20.83 6.61
C CYS A 89 -2.29 -21.45 5.58
N ILE A 90 -1.62 -20.62 4.78
CA ILE A 90 -0.66 -21.09 3.78
C ILE A 90 0.59 -21.68 4.43
N SER A 91 1.07 -21.15 5.55
CA SER A 91 2.21 -21.74 6.26
C SER A 91 1.88 -23.13 6.83
N LEU A 92 0.68 -23.31 7.38
CA LEU A 92 0.22 -24.62 7.85
C LEU A 92 0.09 -25.62 6.70
N LEU A 93 -0.45 -25.18 5.56
CA LEU A 93 -0.52 -26.00 4.36
C LEU A 93 0.87 -26.43 3.88
N LEU A 94 1.82 -25.49 3.84
CA LEU A 94 3.20 -25.77 3.42
C LEU A 94 3.87 -26.79 4.36
N SER A 95 3.70 -26.66 5.68
CA SER A 95 4.21 -27.65 6.65
C SER A 95 3.67 -29.04 6.37
N LYS A 96 2.34 -29.17 6.20
CA LYS A 96 1.70 -30.45 5.89
C LYS A 96 2.19 -31.04 4.57
N MET A 97 2.42 -30.21 3.56
CA MET A 97 2.97 -30.67 2.28
C MET A 97 4.40 -31.17 2.44
N GLN A 98 5.24 -30.47 3.20
CA GLN A 98 6.63 -30.86 3.47
C GLN A 98 6.70 -32.17 4.26
N GLU A 99 5.90 -32.30 5.33
CA GLU A 99 5.78 -33.52 6.12
C GLU A 99 5.36 -34.72 5.26
N ARG A 100 4.31 -34.54 4.45
CA ARG A 100 3.84 -35.59 3.53
C ARG A 100 4.91 -35.96 2.50
N TYR A 101 5.58 -34.99 1.91
CA TYR A 101 6.64 -35.24 0.93
C TYR A 101 7.80 -36.02 1.55
N ASN A 102 8.24 -35.65 2.75
CA ASN A 102 9.29 -36.36 3.47
C ASN A 102 8.91 -37.82 3.75
N LEU A 103 7.65 -38.07 4.14
CA LEU A 103 7.14 -39.42 4.33
C LEU A 103 7.15 -40.23 3.03
N LEU A 104 6.73 -39.63 1.91
CA LEU A 104 6.75 -40.29 0.61
C LEU A 104 8.18 -40.58 0.15
N CYS A 105 9.14 -39.67 0.36
CA CYS A 105 10.56 -39.92 0.07
C CYS A 105 11.11 -41.13 0.84
N ARG A 106 10.79 -41.23 2.15
CA ARG A 106 11.21 -42.39 2.96
C ARG A 106 10.56 -43.69 2.47
N LYS A 107 9.27 -43.65 2.14
CA LYS A 107 8.55 -44.80 1.58
C LYS A 107 9.14 -45.24 0.24
N LEU A 108 9.48 -44.28 -0.62
CA LEU A 108 10.10 -44.54 -1.92
C LEU A 108 11.47 -45.21 -1.75
N ALA A 109 12.33 -44.67 -0.87
CA ALA A 109 13.64 -45.24 -0.59
C ALA A 109 13.53 -46.69 -0.09
N PHE A 110 12.61 -46.95 0.84
CA PHE A 110 12.36 -48.31 1.33
C PHE A 110 11.88 -49.28 0.25
N ILE A 111 10.98 -48.84 -0.64
CA ILE A 111 10.53 -49.67 -1.78
C ILE A 111 11.72 -49.98 -2.70
N GLN A 112 12.57 -48.98 -2.98
CA GLN A 112 13.74 -49.15 -3.84
C GLN A 112 14.78 -50.11 -3.23
N GLU A 113 14.97 -50.09 -1.91
CA GLU A 113 15.80 -51.09 -1.21
C GLU A 113 15.23 -52.50 -1.38
N LEU A 114 13.92 -52.69 -1.14
CA LEU A 114 13.27 -53.99 -1.33
C LEU A 114 13.33 -54.48 -2.79
N MET A 115 13.31 -53.56 -3.76
CA MET A 115 13.49 -53.90 -5.17
C MET A 115 14.90 -54.37 -5.50
N GLN A 116 15.93 -53.89 -4.81
CA GLN A 116 17.30 -54.38 -5.00
C GLN A 116 17.49 -55.82 -4.51
N GLU A 117 16.75 -56.22 -3.48
CA GLU A 117 16.79 -57.58 -2.92
C GLU A 117 15.85 -58.56 -3.63
N ALA A 118 14.83 -58.05 -4.32
CA ALA A 118 13.83 -58.87 -4.98
C ALA A 118 14.35 -59.52 -6.27
N THR A 119 13.95 -60.77 -6.51
CA THR A 119 14.27 -61.47 -7.75
C THR A 119 13.51 -60.85 -8.95
N PRO A 120 14.20 -60.61 -10.08
CA PRO A 120 13.57 -60.01 -11.26
C PRO A 120 12.50 -60.94 -11.86
N ALA A 121 11.53 -60.35 -12.56
CA ALA A 121 10.40 -61.03 -13.20
C ALA A 121 9.49 -61.84 -12.26
N THR A 122 9.51 -61.54 -10.96
CA THR A 122 8.58 -62.13 -9.99
C THR A 122 7.35 -61.24 -9.75
N ARG A 123 6.27 -61.85 -9.24
CA ARG A 123 5.07 -61.11 -8.81
C ARG A 123 5.39 -60.07 -7.73
N GLN A 124 6.35 -60.36 -6.85
CA GLN A 124 6.81 -59.43 -5.83
C GLN A 124 7.45 -58.19 -6.45
N MET A 125 8.32 -58.36 -7.45
CA MET A 125 8.92 -57.24 -8.17
C MET A 125 7.85 -56.36 -8.83
N SER A 126 6.86 -56.96 -9.51
CA SER A 126 5.76 -56.21 -10.13
C SER A 126 4.92 -55.44 -9.12
N LEU A 127 4.68 -56.00 -7.93
CA LEU A 127 4.00 -55.31 -6.84
C LEU A 127 4.80 -54.09 -6.37
N LEU A 128 6.11 -54.24 -6.16
CA LEU A 128 6.98 -53.15 -5.73
C LEU A 128 7.05 -52.01 -6.77
N GLN A 129 7.11 -52.34 -8.06
CA GLN A 129 7.05 -51.36 -9.15
C GLN A 129 5.74 -50.57 -9.15
N ASN A 130 4.60 -51.25 -8.95
CA ASN A 130 3.31 -50.56 -8.83
C ASN A 130 3.29 -49.64 -7.61
N MET A 131 3.81 -50.09 -6.46
CA MET A 131 3.91 -49.25 -5.26
C MET A 131 4.84 -48.04 -5.47
N GLU A 132 5.93 -48.20 -6.22
CA GLU A 132 6.82 -47.10 -6.60
C GLU A 132 6.05 -46.05 -7.44
N LEU A 133 5.34 -46.49 -8.48
CA LEU A 133 4.53 -45.62 -9.34
C LEU A 133 3.46 -44.86 -8.54
N ASP A 134 2.76 -45.54 -7.63
CA ASP A 134 1.76 -44.93 -6.76
C ASP A 134 2.36 -43.84 -5.86
N VAL A 135 3.55 -44.09 -5.31
CA VAL A 135 4.27 -43.12 -4.47
C VAL A 135 4.71 -41.92 -5.30
N GLN A 136 5.26 -42.13 -6.49
CA GLN A 136 5.66 -41.06 -7.40
C GLN A 136 4.45 -40.18 -7.80
N ALA A 137 3.33 -40.79 -8.17
CA ALA A 137 2.08 -40.07 -8.47
C ALA A 137 1.55 -39.27 -7.26
N ALA A 138 1.70 -39.82 -6.04
CA ALA A 138 1.36 -39.10 -4.82
C ALA A 138 2.30 -37.91 -4.55
N MET A 139 3.58 -38.01 -4.92
CA MET A 139 4.57 -36.94 -4.77
C MET A 139 4.27 -35.73 -5.65
N ASP A 140 3.63 -35.88 -6.81
CA ASP A 140 3.24 -34.76 -7.70
C ASP A 140 2.36 -33.71 -7.00
N HIS A 141 1.60 -34.12 -5.99
CA HIS A 141 0.68 -33.26 -5.24
C HIS A 141 1.37 -32.46 -4.14
N CYS A 142 2.50 -32.93 -3.63
CA CYS A 142 3.25 -32.29 -2.54
C CYS A 142 4.73 -32.05 -2.87
N GLY A 143 5.10 -32.16 -4.14
CA GLY A 143 6.48 -32.07 -4.61
C GLY A 143 7.09 -30.67 -4.46
N PRO A 144 8.40 -30.53 -4.68
CA PRO A 144 9.13 -29.29 -4.45
C PRO A 144 8.56 -28.10 -5.22
N ALA A 145 8.14 -28.30 -6.48
CA ALA A 145 7.52 -27.25 -7.29
C ALA A 145 6.22 -26.72 -6.66
N ARG A 146 5.34 -27.60 -6.16
CA ARG A 146 4.10 -27.21 -5.48
C ARG A 146 4.39 -26.50 -4.15
N GLN A 147 5.38 -26.98 -3.40
CA GLN A 147 5.84 -26.33 -2.16
C GLN A 147 6.38 -24.92 -2.43
N GLN A 148 7.16 -24.73 -3.50
CA GLN A 148 7.67 -23.42 -3.92
C GLN A 148 6.54 -22.43 -4.25
N VAL A 149 5.47 -22.88 -4.93
CA VAL A 149 4.30 -22.03 -5.18
C VAL A 149 3.64 -21.58 -3.88
N ALA A 150 3.47 -22.49 -2.92
CA ALA A 150 2.92 -22.16 -1.60
C ALA A 150 3.85 -21.20 -0.82
N ALA A 151 5.17 -21.42 -0.87
CA ALA A 151 6.17 -20.56 -0.25
C ALA A 151 6.18 -19.15 -0.86
N TYR A 152 6.09 -19.03 -2.18
CA TYR A 152 5.98 -17.75 -2.88
C TYR A 152 4.69 -17.00 -2.48
N LYS A 153 3.56 -17.71 -2.40
CA LYS A 153 2.29 -17.15 -1.94
C LYS A 153 2.39 -16.65 -0.49
N LEU A 154 3.04 -17.41 0.39
CA LEU A 154 3.31 -17.01 1.76
C LEU A 154 4.15 -15.74 1.83
N ALA A 155 5.25 -15.67 1.07
CA ALA A 155 6.11 -14.49 0.98
C ALA A 155 5.33 -13.25 0.50
N THR A 156 4.49 -13.41 -0.52
CA THR A 156 3.64 -12.35 -1.05
C THR A 156 2.65 -11.83 0.01
N LEU A 157 2.03 -12.73 0.78
CA LEU A 157 1.10 -12.34 1.85
C LEU A 157 1.81 -11.60 2.99
N LYS A 158 3.00 -12.06 3.40
CA LYS A 158 3.84 -11.35 4.39
C LYS A 158 4.24 -9.96 3.90
N ALA A 159 4.65 -9.83 2.64
CA ALA A 159 4.99 -8.54 2.06
C ALA A 159 3.79 -7.59 2.05
N ARG A 160 2.59 -8.08 1.68
CA ARG A 160 1.34 -7.30 1.73
C ARG A 160 0.99 -6.84 3.14
N GLN A 161 1.13 -7.72 4.14
CA GLN A 161 0.91 -7.38 5.53
C GLN A 161 1.87 -6.27 5.98
N GLN A 162 3.16 -6.40 5.68
CA GLN A 162 4.17 -5.43 6.06
C GLN A 162 3.95 -4.07 5.39
N ALA A 163 3.61 -4.06 4.10
CA ALA A 163 3.27 -2.82 3.39
C ALA A 163 2.06 -2.12 4.03
N ALA A 164 1.00 -2.86 4.37
CA ALA A 164 -0.17 -2.28 5.04
C ALA A 164 0.17 -1.66 6.41
N LEU A 165 1.01 -2.33 7.20
CA LEU A 165 1.47 -1.83 8.50
C LEU A 165 2.36 -0.58 8.36
N GLN A 166 3.25 -0.55 7.38
CA GLN A 166 4.10 0.61 7.09
C GLN A 166 3.26 1.81 6.65
N THR A 167 2.30 1.62 5.72
CA THR A 167 1.39 2.71 5.32
C THR A 167 0.55 3.20 6.51
N GLN A 168 0.09 2.30 7.37
CA GLN A 168 -0.66 2.67 8.56
C GLN A 168 0.17 3.54 9.52
N TYR A 169 1.45 3.22 9.69
CA TYR A 169 2.36 4.01 10.51
C TYR A 169 2.44 5.46 10.02
N PHE A 170 2.61 5.67 8.71
CA PHE A 170 2.61 7.01 8.12
C PHE A 170 1.28 7.75 8.31
N VAL A 171 0.15 7.08 8.07
CA VAL A 171 -1.19 7.68 8.29
C VAL A 171 -1.38 8.13 9.74
N LYS A 172 -0.92 7.33 10.71
CA LYS A 172 -0.97 7.69 12.13
C LYS A 172 -0.08 8.88 12.48
N GLN A 173 1.09 9.00 11.86
CA GLN A 173 1.94 10.18 12.05
C GLN A 173 1.24 11.45 11.53
N THR A 174 0.63 11.38 10.35
CA THR A 174 -0.13 12.51 9.77
C THR A 174 -1.35 12.91 10.60
N LEU A 175 -1.93 11.99 11.37
CA LEU A 175 -3.06 12.28 12.27
C LEU A 175 -2.62 12.92 13.61
N ARG A 176 -1.33 12.82 13.97
CA ARG A 176 -0.78 13.34 15.25
C ARG A 176 -0.11 14.69 15.14
N GLY A 177 0.35 15.08 13.95
CA GLY A 177 0.91 16.41 13.64
C GLY A 177 -0.16 17.36 13.15
#